data_AF-A0A7X0BW89-F1
#
_entry.id   AF-A0A7X0BW89-F1
#
_cell.length_a   1.000
_cell.length_b   1.000
_cell.length_c   1.000
_cell.angle_alpha   90.00
_cell.angle_beta   90.00
_cell.angle_gamma   90.00
#
_symmetry.space_group_name_H-M   'P 1'
#
loop_
_entity.id
_entity.type
_entity.pdbx_description
1 polymer ?
#
loop_
_entity_poly.entity_id
_entity_poly.type
_entity_poly.pdbx_seq_one_letter_code
_entity_poly.pdbx_strand_id
1 'polypeptide(L)'
;MSAPASRVGCRAKIMDMLHSPARTRASAEWLVGQRGTVVGVLRSGTLALLELDGEPHMFPCGVRRWSVHWDDLLVYTVQPGPDDSPDDYRLGLTGSGREAVHHAVRPGTVFGACGALAHPLPFCGWSLPFKATAVKACPECSHLVRTAS
;
A
#
# COMPACT_ATOMS: atom_id res chain seq x y z
N MET A 1 15.03 -2.50 18.67
CA MET A 1 13.68 -3.12 18.66
C MET A 1 12.66 -1.99 18.72
N SER A 2 11.89 -1.75 17.66
CA SER A 2 10.92 -0.65 17.64
C SER A 2 9.77 -0.91 18.62
N ALA A 3 9.35 0.11 19.36
CA ALA A 3 8.29 0.01 20.35
C ALA A 3 7.00 -0.55 19.72
N PRO A 4 6.20 -1.38 20.43
CA PRO A 4 5.04 -2.04 19.84
C PRO A 4 4.00 -1.04 19.29
N ALA A 5 3.91 0.16 19.84
CA ALA A 5 3.09 1.26 19.30
C ALA A 5 3.48 1.69 17.87
N SER A 6 4.75 1.54 17.47
CA SER A 6 5.22 1.84 16.11
C SER A 6 4.69 0.89 15.03
N ARG A 7 3.99 -0.19 15.43
CA ARG A 7 3.44 -1.20 14.51
C ARG A 7 1.96 -1.00 14.20
N VAL A 8 1.32 0.01 14.78
CA VAL A 8 -0.04 0.42 14.36
C VAL A 8 0.03 0.93 12.92
N GLY A 9 -0.94 0.53 12.09
CA GLY A 9 -0.96 0.80 10.66
C GLY A 9 -0.21 -0.24 9.82
N CYS A 10 0.58 -1.13 10.42
CA CYS A 10 1.21 -2.20 9.67
C CYS A 10 0.18 -3.21 9.16
N ARG A 11 0.49 -3.80 8.00
CA ARG A 11 -0.26 -4.90 7.43
C ARG A 11 0.25 -6.21 8.01
N ALA A 12 -0.67 -7.12 8.29
CA ALA A 12 -0.34 -8.43 8.82
C ALA A 12 -1.21 -9.53 8.22
N LYS A 13 -0.69 -10.75 8.27
CA LYS A 13 -1.42 -11.98 7.96
C LYS A 13 -1.38 -12.89 9.19
N ILE A 14 -2.51 -13.48 9.52
CA ILE A 14 -2.61 -14.49 10.57
C ILE A 14 -2.03 -15.80 10.03
N MET A 15 -0.97 -16.30 10.66
CA MET A 15 -0.27 -17.51 10.24
C MET A 15 -0.63 -18.71 11.11
N ASP A 16 -0.83 -18.49 12.40
CA ASP A 16 -1.20 -19.48 13.40
C ASP A 16 -2.14 -18.83 14.43
N MET A 17 -2.50 -19.55 15.47
CA MET A 17 -3.27 -19.08 16.62
C MET A 17 -2.75 -19.63 17.95
N LEU A 18 -1.67 -20.40 17.97
CA LEU A 18 -1.17 -21.09 19.15
C LEU A 18 -1.03 -20.17 20.38
N HIS A 19 -0.48 -18.97 20.19
CA HIS A 19 -0.16 -18.02 21.27
C HIS A 19 -1.30 -17.05 21.57
N SER A 20 -2.30 -16.99 20.70
CA SER A 20 -3.44 -16.08 20.81
C SER A 20 -4.40 -16.47 21.94
N PRO A 21 -5.22 -15.53 22.45
CA PRO A 21 -6.17 -15.81 23.53
C PRO A 21 -7.12 -16.95 23.17
N ALA A 22 -7.48 -17.79 24.14
CA ALA A 22 -8.33 -18.98 23.93
C ALA A 22 -9.64 -18.67 23.18
N ARG A 23 -10.25 -17.50 23.45
CA ARG A 23 -11.46 -17.03 22.76
C ARG A 23 -11.22 -16.76 21.27
N THR A 24 -10.07 -16.21 20.90
CA THR A 24 -9.68 -16.02 19.48
C THR A 24 -9.37 -17.36 18.83
N ARG A 25 -8.67 -18.26 19.55
CA ARG A 25 -8.31 -19.60 19.04
C ARG A 25 -9.52 -20.47 18.70
N ALA A 26 -10.63 -20.29 19.41
CA ALA A 26 -11.88 -20.99 19.10
C ALA A 26 -12.40 -20.69 17.68
N SER A 27 -11.91 -19.65 17.02
CA SER A 27 -12.23 -19.29 15.63
C SER A 27 -11.05 -19.47 14.68
N ALA A 28 -10.02 -20.25 15.06
CA ALA A 28 -8.77 -20.38 14.30
C ALA A 28 -9.00 -20.80 12.84
N GLU A 29 -9.89 -21.76 12.58
CA GLU A 29 -10.21 -22.24 11.24
C GLU A 29 -10.70 -21.14 10.27
N TRP A 30 -11.33 -20.09 10.79
CA TRP A 30 -11.82 -18.95 10.01
C TRP A 30 -10.78 -17.84 9.86
N LEU A 31 -9.89 -17.71 10.85
CA LEU A 31 -9.00 -16.57 11.01
C LEU A 31 -7.60 -16.84 10.44
N VAL A 32 -7.11 -18.08 10.49
CA VAL A 32 -5.82 -18.44 9.90
C VAL A 32 -5.85 -18.20 8.39
N GLY A 33 -4.83 -17.52 7.89
CA GLY A 33 -4.74 -17.10 6.49
C GLY A 33 -5.34 -15.73 6.20
N GLN A 34 -6.18 -15.18 7.09
CA GLN A 34 -6.78 -13.86 6.91
C GLN A 34 -5.75 -12.74 7.04
N ARG A 35 -6.03 -11.64 6.35
CA ARG A 35 -5.18 -10.44 6.32
C ARG A 35 -5.92 -9.27 6.94
N GLY A 36 -5.17 -8.33 7.46
CA GLY A 36 -5.72 -7.13 8.06
C GLY A 36 -4.68 -6.08 8.37
N THR A 37 -5.16 -5.01 8.99
CA THR A 37 -4.36 -3.88 9.44
C THR A 37 -4.33 -3.86 10.97
N VAL A 38 -3.15 -3.68 11.54
CA VAL A 38 -3.01 -3.49 12.99
C VAL A 38 -3.57 -2.13 13.36
N VAL A 39 -4.69 -2.09 14.06
CA VAL A 39 -5.37 -0.84 14.48
C VAL A 39 -5.10 -0.48 15.92
N GLY A 40 -4.46 -1.36 16.68
CA GLY A 40 -4.11 -1.10 18.06
C GLY A 40 -3.22 -2.18 18.65
N VAL A 41 -2.75 -1.90 19.87
CA VAL A 41 -1.88 -2.79 20.63
C VAL A 41 -2.47 -2.93 22.03
N LEU A 42 -2.63 -4.15 22.50
CA LEU A 42 -3.27 -4.48 23.77
C LEU A 42 -2.28 -5.18 24.70
N ARG A 43 -2.67 -5.33 25.98
CA ARG A 43 -1.96 -6.14 27.00
C ARG A 43 -0.46 -5.83 27.03
N SER A 44 -0.13 -4.56 27.20
CA SER A 44 1.26 -4.07 27.33
C SER A 44 2.18 -4.44 26.15
N GLY A 45 1.63 -4.61 24.95
CA GLY A 45 2.43 -4.87 23.76
C GLY A 45 2.41 -6.31 23.27
N THR A 46 1.78 -7.23 23.98
CA THR A 46 1.79 -8.68 23.63
C THR A 46 0.77 -9.05 22.55
N LEU A 47 -0.32 -8.30 22.44
CA LEU A 47 -1.37 -8.57 21.47
C LEU A 47 -1.51 -7.41 20.49
N ALA A 48 -1.69 -7.75 19.21
CA ALA A 48 -2.17 -6.83 18.19
C ALA A 48 -3.69 -6.90 18.11
N LEU A 49 -4.35 -5.74 18.00
CA LEU A 49 -5.74 -5.66 17.57
C LEU A 49 -5.73 -5.52 16.04
N LEU A 50 -6.14 -6.59 15.35
CA LEU A 50 -6.16 -6.66 13.90
C LEU A 50 -7.57 -6.42 13.38
N GLU A 51 -7.74 -5.45 12.47
CA GLU A 51 -8.97 -5.30 11.69
C GLU A 51 -8.80 -6.05 10.36
N LEU A 52 -9.61 -7.09 10.15
CA LEU A 52 -9.54 -7.95 8.97
C LEU A 52 -10.12 -7.29 7.72
N ASP A 53 -9.54 -7.65 6.58
CA ASP A 53 -10.01 -7.24 5.26
C ASP A 53 -11.26 -8.04 4.88
N GLY A 54 -12.31 -7.37 4.41
CA GLY A 54 -13.56 -8.01 4.00
C GLY A 54 -14.76 -7.55 4.81
N GLU A 55 -15.93 -8.00 4.37
CA GLU A 55 -17.21 -7.56 4.91
C GLU A 55 -17.58 -8.29 6.22
N PRO A 56 -18.35 -7.66 7.14
CA PRO A 56 -18.70 -8.26 8.42
C PRO A 56 -19.28 -9.67 8.30
N HIS A 57 -20.14 -9.92 7.31
CA HIS A 57 -20.82 -11.20 7.11
C HIS A 57 -19.88 -12.36 6.73
N MET A 58 -18.62 -12.08 6.40
CA MET A 58 -17.61 -13.09 6.09
C MET A 58 -16.95 -13.67 7.35
N PHE A 59 -17.21 -13.10 8.54
CA PHE A 59 -16.54 -13.46 9.78
C PHE A 59 -17.49 -13.97 10.85
N PRO A 60 -17.02 -14.84 11.76
CA PRO A 60 -17.81 -15.32 12.88
C PRO A 60 -18.45 -14.16 13.65
N CYS A 61 -19.78 -14.24 13.81
CA CYS A 61 -20.58 -13.25 14.52
C CYS A 61 -20.46 -11.80 14.01
N GLY A 62 -20.02 -11.59 12.75
CA GLY A 62 -19.86 -10.24 12.19
C GLY A 62 -18.61 -9.50 12.68
N VAL A 63 -17.73 -10.17 13.44
CA VAL A 63 -16.61 -9.51 14.13
C VAL A 63 -15.45 -9.32 13.17
N ARG A 64 -15.09 -8.06 12.89
CA ARG A 64 -13.93 -7.71 12.04
C ARG A 64 -12.65 -7.47 12.82
N ARG A 65 -12.74 -7.24 14.14
CA ARG A 65 -11.60 -6.90 14.99
C ARG A 65 -11.26 -8.04 15.93
N TRP A 66 -10.04 -8.56 15.80
CA TRP A 66 -9.58 -9.72 16.55
C TRP A 66 -8.29 -9.40 17.27
N SER A 67 -8.20 -9.80 18.54
CA SER A 67 -6.96 -9.75 19.30
C SER A 67 -6.12 -11.00 18.98
N VAL A 68 -4.94 -10.81 18.40
CA VAL A 68 -4.03 -11.87 17.96
C VAL A 68 -2.65 -11.63 18.56
N HIS A 69 -1.95 -12.68 18.98
CA HIS A 69 -0.59 -12.57 19.49
C HIS A 69 0.39 -12.24 18.36
N TRP A 70 1.45 -11.47 18.64
CA TRP A 70 2.40 -11.07 17.60
C TRP A 70 3.12 -12.25 16.93
N ASP A 71 3.42 -13.31 17.68
CA ASP A 71 4.09 -14.51 17.15
C ASP A 71 3.21 -15.33 16.21
N ASP A 72 1.90 -15.11 16.25
CA ASP A 72 0.93 -15.73 15.35
C ASP A 72 0.74 -14.90 14.06
N LEU A 73 1.40 -13.74 13.96
CA LEU A 73 1.29 -12.80 12.84
C LEU A 73 2.57 -12.73 12.02
N LEU A 74 2.39 -12.79 10.70
CA LEU A 74 3.40 -12.30 9.76
C LEU A 74 3.12 -10.83 9.48
N VAL A 75 3.89 -9.94 10.11
CA VAL A 75 3.83 -8.48 9.86
C VAL A 75 4.70 -8.15 8.66
N TYR A 76 4.11 -7.56 7.62
CA TYR A 76 4.85 -7.03 6.48
C TYR A 76 4.72 -5.51 6.47
N THR A 77 5.81 -4.85 6.84
CA THR A 77 5.95 -3.41 6.74
C THR A 77 5.94 -3.01 5.27
N VAL A 78 4.90 -2.31 4.83
CA VAL A 78 5.10 -1.28 3.81
C VAL A 78 5.78 -0.15 4.56
N GLN A 79 7.12 -0.12 4.55
CA GLN A 79 7.78 1.16 4.85
C GLN A 79 7.41 2.11 3.71
N PRO A 80 6.88 3.31 3.97
CA PRO A 80 7.08 4.40 3.03
C PRO A 80 8.59 4.64 3.02
N GLY A 81 9.28 4.13 1.99
CA GLY A 81 10.69 4.45 1.79
C GLY A 81 10.85 5.97 1.63
N PRO A 82 12.04 6.54 1.91
CA PRO A 82 12.27 7.95 1.65
C PRO A 82 12.12 8.20 0.13
N ASP A 83 11.13 9.02 -0.21
CA ASP A 83 11.11 9.81 -1.45
C ASP A 83 12.44 10.59 -1.47
N ASP A 84 13.28 10.34 -2.46
CA ASP A 84 14.10 11.33 -3.17
C ASP A 84 15.23 10.63 -3.94
N SER A 85 14.97 10.37 -5.22
CA SER A 85 15.99 10.32 -6.26
C SER A 85 15.49 11.16 -7.43
N PRO A 86 16.35 11.96 -8.08
CA PRO A 86 15.99 13.25 -8.69
C PRO A 86 15.20 13.23 -10.00
N ASP A 87 14.66 12.08 -10.42
CA ASP A 87 13.78 12.01 -11.60
C ASP A 87 12.36 11.65 -11.18
N ASP A 88 11.82 12.48 -10.29
CA ASP A 88 10.56 12.37 -9.55
C ASP A 88 9.28 12.34 -10.41
N TYR A 89 9.43 12.20 -11.72
CA TYR A 89 8.31 12.21 -12.64
C TYR A 89 7.55 10.89 -12.60
N ARG A 90 6.30 10.99 -12.15
CA ARG A 90 5.28 9.96 -12.21
C ARG A 90 4.69 9.92 -13.62
N LEU A 91 4.18 8.77 -14.00
CA LEU A 91 3.46 8.57 -15.25
C LEU A 91 2.08 9.21 -15.15
N GLY A 92 1.87 10.27 -15.92
CA GLY A 92 0.54 10.80 -16.23
C GLY A 92 0.09 10.36 -17.61
N LEU A 93 -1.21 10.26 -17.80
CA LEU A 93 -1.81 10.00 -19.12
C LEU A 93 -2.68 11.14 -19.58
N THR A 94 -2.67 11.34 -20.88
CA THR A 94 -3.65 12.16 -21.60
C THR A 94 -4.32 11.30 -22.66
N GLY A 95 -5.64 11.47 -22.86
CA GLY A 95 -6.44 10.61 -23.73
C GLY A 95 -6.79 9.24 -23.11
N SER A 96 -7.36 8.34 -23.91
CA SER A 96 -7.81 7.03 -23.45
C SER A 96 -7.53 5.93 -24.47
N GLY A 97 -7.49 4.68 -23.99
CA GLY A 97 -7.33 3.50 -24.84
C GLY A 97 -6.01 3.46 -25.61
N ARG A 98 -6.08 3.18 -26.92
CA ARG A 98 -4.89 2.99 -27.76
C ARG A 98 -4.16 4.29 -28.11
N GLU A 99 -4.82 5.43 -27.97
CA GLU A 99 -4.25 6.76 -28.26
C GLU A 99 -3.71 7.46 -27.01
N ALA A 100 -3.72 6.80 -25.85
CA ALA A 100 -3.22 7.39 -24.61
C ALA A 100 -1.72 7.72 -24.71
N VAL A 101 -1.35 8.95 -24.39
CA VAL A 101 0.04 9.44 -24.40
C VAL A 101 0.56 9.51 -22.97
N HIS A 102 1.80 9.08 -22.79
CA HIS A 102 2.46 8.99 -21.50
C HIS A 102 3.25 10.29 -21.25
N HIS A 103 2.97 10.98 -20.15
CA HIS A 103 3.62 12.24 -19.77
C HIS A 103 4.38 12.08 -18.45
N ALA A 104 5.45 12.86 -18.32
CA ALA A 104 6.24 12.99 -17.09
C ALA A 104 5.57 14.02 -16.17
N VAL A 105 5.00 13.61 -15.04
CA VAL A 105 4.25 14.48 -14.12
C VAL A 105 4.93 14.54 -12.76
N ARG A 106 5.18 15.74 -12.22
CA ARG A 106 5.79 15.88 -10.89
C ARG A 106 4.80 15.50 -9.78
N PRO A 107 5.26 15.02 -8.63
CA PRO A 107 4.41 14.73 -7.49
C PRO A 107 3.56 15.95 -7.10
N GLY A 108 2.30 15.73 -6.77
CA GLY A 108 1.37 16.81 -6.38
C GLY A 108 0.83 17.67 -7.53
N THR A 109 1.17 17.35 -8.79
CA THR A 109 0.69 18.09 -9.96
C THR A 109 -0.14 17.19 -10.89
N VAL A 110 -0.90 17.81 -11.79
CA VAL A 110 -1.72 17.14 -12.83
C VAL A 110 -1.33 17.59 -14.24
N PHE A 111 -0.17 18.23 -14.37
CA PHE A 111 0.38 18.67 -15.64
C PHE A 111 1.68 17.93 -15.91
N GLY A 112 1.84 17.48 -17.15
CA GLY A 112 3.11 16.98 -17.64
C GLY A 112 4.17 18.08 -17.63
N ALA A 113 5.44 17.70 -17.66
CA ALA A 113 6.56 18.64 -17.79
C ALA A 113 6.46 19.51 -19.05
N CYS A 114 5.79 19.03 -20.10
CA CYS A 114 5.47 19.80 -21.31
C CYS A 114 4.30 20.79 -21.15
N GLY A 115 3.68 20.88 -19.95
CA GLY A 115 2.54 21.76 -19.67
C GLY A 115 1.17 21.19 -20.09
N ALA A 116 1.12 20.03 -20.76
CA ALA A 116 -0.15 19.37 -21.08
C ALA A 116 -0.83 18.83 -19.81
N LEU A 117 -2.17 18.89 -19.76
CA LEU A 117 -2.93 18.24 -18.70
C LEU A 117 -2.73 16.72 -18.81
N ALA A 118 -2.23 16.09 -17.75
CA ALA A 118 -1.93 14.68 -17.71
C ALA A 118 -2.28 14.12 -16.33
N HIS A 119 -3.28 13.25 -16.29
CA HIS A 119 -3.76 12.71 -15.02
C HIS A 119 -2.81 11.61 -14.55
N PRO A 120 -2.18 11.75 -13.35
CA PRO A 120 -1.37 10.69 -12.78
C PRO A 120 -2.20 9.41 -12.64
N LEU A 121 -1.62 8.26 -12.95
CA LEU A 121 -2.26 6.98 -12.69
C LEU A 121 -1.81 6.41 -11.34
N PRO A 122 -2.61 6.57 -10.27
CA PRO A 122 -2.38 5.82 -9.05
C PRO A 122 -2.76 4.35 -9.27
N PHE A 123 -1.87 3.43 -8.95
CA PHE A 123 -2.15 2.00 -8.87
C PHE A 123 -1.91 1.54 -7.43
N CYS A 124 -2.99 1.17 -6.73
CA CYS A 124 -2.94 0.66 -5.35
C CYS A 124 -2.15 1.56 -4.38
N GLY A 125 -2.29 2.89 -4.51
CA GLY A 125 -1.59 3.88 -3.67
C GLY A 125 -0.17 4.21 -4.12
N TRP A 126 0.32 3.60 -5.21
CA TRP A 126 1.61 3.90 -5.81
C TRP A 126 1.43 4.65 -7.13
N SER A 127 2.39 5.47 -7.51
CA SER A 127 2.41 6.07 -8.85
C SER A 127 3.44 5.34 -9.71
N LEU A 128 3.06 4.96 -10.93
CA LEU A 128 4.02 4.37 -11.85
C LEU A 128 5.06 5.42 -12.24
N PRO A 129 6.36 5.09 -12.32
CA PRO A 129 7.37 6.03 -12.78
C PRO A 129 7.24 6.29 -14.28
N PHE A 130 7.47 7.52 -14.70
CA PHE A 130 7.56 7.85 -16.12
C PHE A 130 8.83 7.24 -16.74
N LYS A 131 8.71 6.73 -17.96
CA LYS A 131 9.86 6.20 -18.73
C LYS A 131 9.97 6.94 -20.05
N ALA A 132 11.03 7.75 -20.19
CA ALA A 132 11.30 8.55 -21.40
C ALA A 132 11.59 7.72 -22.66
N THR A 133 11.74 6.41 -22.55
CA THR A 133 11.97 5.47 -23.66
C THR A 133 10.71 4.69 -24.04
N ALA A 134 9.59 4.87 -23.32
CA ALA A 134 8.36 4.18 -23.66
C ALA A 134 7.85 4.62 -25.04
N VAL A 135 7.30 3.67 -25.82
CA VAL A 135 6.83 3.91 -27.20
C VAL A 135 5.79 5.04 -27.28
N LYS A 136 4.99 5.20 -26.23
CA LYS A 136 3.94 6.23 -26.12
C LYS A 136 4.35 7.45 -25.30
N ALA A 137 5.63 7.56 -24.95
CA ALA A 137 6.13 8.71 -24.20
C ALA A 137 6.03 9.98 -25.04
N CYS A 138 5.45 11.03 -24.46
CA CYS A 138 5.45 12.35 -25.05
C CYS A 138 6.90 12.77 -25.34
N PRO A 139 7.26 13.07 -26.60
CA PRO A 139 8.64 13.36 -26.97
C PRO A 139 9.25 14.55 -26.21
N GLU A 140 8.44 15.57 -25.91
CA GLU A 140 8.86 16.76 -25.18
C GLU A 140 9.12 16.46 -23.70
N CYS A 141 8.21 15.74 -23.03
CA CYS A 141 8.47 15.22 -21.67
C CYS A 141 9.73 14.34 -21.64
N SER A 142 9.91 13.47 -22.63
CA SER A 142 11.09 12.61 -22.73
C SER A 142 12.38 13.39 -22.90
N HIS A 143 12.37 14.50 -23.66
CA HIS A 143 13.53 15.36 -23.83
C HIS A 143 13.84 16.13 -22.54
N LEU A 144 12.85 16.81 -21.96
CA LEU A 144 13.00 17.63 -20.75
C LEU A 144 13.51 16.81 -19.55
N VAL A 145 13.01 15.57 -19.39
CA VAL A 145 13.47 14.67 -18.33
C VAL A 145 14.92 14.25 -18.57
N ARG A 146 15.30 13.88 -19.81
CA ARG A 146 16.68 13.45 -20.11
C ARG A 146 17.72 14.57 -20.04
N THR A 147 17.32 15.83 -20.15
CA THR A 147 18.22 16.99 -20.02
C THR A 147 18.30 17.53 -18.59
N ALA A 148 17.41 17.09 -17.71
CA ALA A 148 17.40 17.48 -16.30
C ALA A 148 18.23 16.53 -15.41
N SER A 149 18.58 15.35 -15.93
CA SER A 149 19.48 14.34 -15.34
C SER A 149 20.92 14.51 -15.78
#